data_AF-A0AAW9K6N5-F1
#
_entry.id   AF-A0AAW9K6N5-F1
#
_cell.length_a   1.000
_cell.length_b   1.000
_cell.length_c   1.000
_cell.angle_alpha   90.00
_cell.angle_beta   90.00
_cell.angle_gamma   90.00
#
_symmetry.space_group_name_H-M   'P 1'
#
loop_
_entity.id
_entity.type
_entity.pdbx_description
1 polymer ?
#
loop_
_entity_poly.entity_id
_entity_poly.type
_entity_poly.pdbx_seq_one_letter_code
_entity_poly.pdbx_strand_id
1 'polypeptide(L)' 'VFIVTTTPEDFSTVMEALEAEGLEFLEAEVKMIPDTYTAINEDDAKKFQKMLNLLDDDDDVTDVYHNAEFPEGWEE' A
#
# COMPACT_ATOMS: atom_id res chain seq x y z
N VAL A 1 11.94 -4.81 10.18
CA VAL A 1 11.29 -5.06 8.89
C VAL A 1 12.11 -4.34 7.83
N PHE A 2 12.48 -5.04 6.76
CA PHE A 2 13.13 -4.43 5.60
C PHE A 2 12.10 -4.31 4.48
N ILE A 3 12.15 -3.23 3.71
CA ILE A 3 11.29 -3.01 2.54
C ILE A 3 12.20 -2.92 1.33
N VAL A 4 11.92 -3.73 0.32
CA VAL A 4 12.63 -3.72 -0.97
C VAL A 4 11.62 -3.30 -2.03
N THR A 5 11.92 -2.21 -2.73
CA THR A 5 11.10 -1.72 -3.85
C THR A 5 11.81 -2.01 -5.17
N THR A 6 11.03 -2.40 -6.17
CA THR A 6 11.51 -2.74 -7.52
C THR A 6 10.56 -2.14 -8.56
N THR A 7 10.95 -2.19 -9.83
CA THR A 7 9.98 -1.97 -10.90
C THR A 7 9.03 -3.18 -10.99
N PRO A 8 7.79 -3.02 -11.45
CA PRO A 8 6.87 -4.15 -11.61
C PRO A 8 7.41 -5.25 -12.54
N GLU A 9 8.21 -4.86 -13.54
CA GLU A 9 8.82 -5.78 -14.51
C GLU A 9 9.89 -6.68 -13.86
N ASP A 10 10.61 -6.15 -12.87
CA ASP A 10 11.69 -6.86 -12.17
C ASP A 10 11.18 -7.66 -10.96
N PHE A 11 9.94 -7.47 -10.52
CA PHE A 11 9.39 -8.02 -9.28
C PHE A 11 9.63 -9.52 -9.13
N SER A 12 9.24 -10.33 -10.14
CA SER A 12 9.40 -11.80 -10.09
C SER A 12 10.86 -12.21 -9.98
N THR A 13 11.75 -11.55 -10.76
CA THR A 13 13.17 -11.89 -10.79
C THR A 13 13.85 -11.57 -9.46
N VAL A 14 13.51 -10.43 -8.84
CA VAL A 14 14.08 -10.05 -7.54
C VAL A 14 13.52 -10.94 -6.42
N MET A 15 12.23 -11.24 -6.44
CA MET A 15 11.59 -12.12 -5.46
C MET A 15 12.25 -13.51 -5.46
N GLU A 16 12.34 -14.15 -6.63
CA GLU A 16 12.96 -15.48 -6.80
C GLU A 16 14.43 -15.49 -6.39
N ALA A 17 15.18 -14.42 -6.69
CA ALA A 17 16.59 -14.31 -6.30
C ALA A 17 16.77 -14.24 -4.78
N LEU A 18 15.92 -13.50 -4.08
CA LEU A 18 15.97 -13.38 -2.62
C LEU A 18 15.50 -14.68 -1.94
N GLU A 19 14.48 -15.35 -2.48
CA GLU A 19 14.05 -16.68 -2.03
C GLU A 19 15.16 -17.72 -2.20
N ALA A 20 15.91 -17.69 -3.31
CA ALA A 20 17.03 -18.60 -3.55
C ALA A 20 18.17 -18.43 -2.53
N GLU A 21 18.34 -17.23 -1.97
CA GLU A 21 19.26 -16.94 -0.88
C GLU A 21 18.71 -17.31 0.51
N GLY A 22 17.50 -17.89 0.57
CA GLY A 22 16.87 -18.38 1.79
C GLY A 22 16.15 -17.31 2.61
N LEU A 23 15.81 -16.17 2.00
CA LEU A 23 15.01 -15.13 2.64
C LEU A 23 13.52 -15.48 2.57
N GLU A 24 12.84 -15.40 3.71
CA GLU A 24 11.39 -15.55 3.79
C GLU A 24 10.71 -14.18 3.74
N PHE A 25 9.68 -14.08 2.92
CA PHE A 25 8.88 -12.86 2.78
C PHE A 25 7.71 -12.86 3.77
N LEU A 26 7.54 -11.74 4.47
CA LEU A 26 6.30 -11.47 5.20
C LEU A 26 5.18 -11.10 4.24
N GLU A 27 5.50 -10.32 3.22
CA GLU A 27 4.60 -9.84 2.17
C GLU A 27 5.44 -9.54 0.91
N ALA A 28 4.94 -9.92 -0.26
CA ALA A 28 5.54 -9.60 -1.55
C ALA A 28 4.42 -9.44 -2.58
N GLU A 29 4.18 -8.20 -3.02
CA GLU A 29 3.12 -7.88 -3.96
C GLU A 29 3.54 -6.73 -4.89
N VAL A 30 2.93 -6.69 -6.08
CA VAL A 30 3.00 -5.54 -6.97
C VAL A 30 1.88 -4.58 -6.58
N LYS A 31 2.26 -3.43 -6.03
CA LYS A 31 1.32 -2.37 -5.64
C LYS A 31 1.73 -1.02 -6.21
N MET A 32 0.77 -0.11 -6.27
CA MET A 32 1.03 1.28 -6.63
C MET A 32 1.59 2.03 -5.42
N ILE A 33 2.85 2.47 -5.49
CA ILE A 33 3.51 3.26 -4.46
C ILE A 33 3.53 4.73 -4.91
N PRO A 34 2.96 5.67 -4.14
CA PRO A 34 2.97 7.08 -4.52
C PRO A 34 4.37 7.70 -4.31
N ASP A 35 4.80 8.53 -5.26
CA ASP A 35 6.06 9.28 -5.14
C ASP A 35 6.00 10.39 -4.08
N THR A 36 4.79 10.90 -3.80
CA THR A 36 4.57 12.00 -2.85
C THR A 36 3.32 11.75 -2.04
N TYR A 37 3.41 11.98 -0.73
CA TYR A 37 2.29 11.90 0.20
C TYR A 37 1.69 13.28 0.45
N THR A 38 0.37 13.33 0.68
CA THR A 38 -0.38 14.54 0.99
C THR A 38 -1.02 14.40 2.36
N ALA A 39 -0.51 15.16 3.33
CA ALA A 39 -1.09 15.22 4.67
C ALA A 39 -2.53 15.75 4.64
N ILE A 40 -3.43 15.03 5.30
CA ILE A 40 -4.82 15.43 5.48
C ILE A 40 -5.11 15.73 6.96
N ASN A 41 -6.02 16.68 7.21
CA ASN A 41 -6.46 16.99 8.57
C ASN A 41 -7.51 15.98 9.07
N GLU A 42 -7.88 16.04 10.36
CA GLU A 42 -8.86 15.11 10.94
C GLU A 42 -10.24 15.13 10.25
N ASP A 43 -10.73 16.29 9.79
CA ASP A 43 -12.05 16.38 9.17
C ASP A 43 -12.06 15.74 7.77
N ASP A 44 -10.95 15.88 7.04
CA ASP A 44 -10.77 15.25 5.75
C ASP A 44 -10.44 13.76 5.90
N ALA A 45 -9.70 13.36 6.93
CA ALA A 45 -9.45 11.96 7.30
C ALA A 45 -10.76 11.19 7.54
N LYS A 46 -11.74 11.78 8.25
CA LYS A 46 -13.08 11.16 8.44
C LYS A 46 -13.78 10.87 7.12
N LYS A 47 -13.75 11.84 6.20
CA LYS A 47 -14.41 11.71 4.90
C LYS A 47 -13.67 10.72 4.00
N PHE A 48 -12.35 10.77 4.04
CA PHE A 48 -11.48 9.90 3.25
C PHE A 48 -11.61 8.45 3.71
N GLN A 49 -11.53 8.18 5.02
CA GLN A 49 -11.77 6.84 5.57
C GLN A 49 -13.14 6.29 5.17
N LYS A 50 -14.19 7.12 5.27
CA LYS A 50 -15.52 6.71 4.84
C LYS A 50 -15.56 6.36 3.35
N MET A 51 -14.84 7.10 2.50
CA MET A 51 -14.74 6.79 1.08
C MET A 51 -14.00 5.48 0.86
N LEU A 52 -12.88 5.23 1.56
CA LEU A 52 -12.14 3.96 1.48
C LEU A 52 -13.04 2.78 1.85
N ASN A 53 -13.73 2.85 2.99
CA ASN A 53 -14.64 1.79 3.41
C ASN A 53 -15.76 1.51 2.40
N LEU A 54 -16.27 2.53 1.71
CA LEU A 54 -17.28 2.34 0.66
C LEU A 54 -16.72 1.68 -0.60
N LEU A 55 -15.44 1.90 -0.90
CA LEU A 55 -14.77 1.25 -2.02
C LEU A 55 -14.43 -0.20 -1.65
N ASP A 56 -14.02 -0.48 -0.42
CA ASP A 56 -13.74 -1.84 0.05
C ASP A 56 -15.00 -2.72 0.13
N ASP A 57 -16.17 -2.10 0.36
CA ASP A 57 -17.46 -2.78 0.37
C ASP A 57 -17.99 -3.12 -1.05
N ASP A 58 -17.38 -2.56 -2.10
CA ASP A 58 -17.79 -2.75 -3.50
C ASP A 58 -17.12 -4.00 -4.10
N ASP A 59 -17.92 -4.97 -4.56
CA ASP A 59 -17.43 -6.26 -5.06
C ASP A 59 -16.67 -6.16 -6.39
N ASP A 60 -16.82 -5.06 -7.12
CA ASP A 60 -16.07 -4.77 -8.34
C ASP A 60 -14.70 -4.12 -8.05
N VAL A 61 -14.45 -3.66 -6.83
CA VAL A 61 -13.17 -3.04 -6.42
C VAL A 61 -12.22 -4.13 -5.90
N THR A 62 -11.03 -4.21 -6.51
CA THR A 62 -10.00 -5.20 -6.11
C THR A 62 -8.97 -4.61 -5.16
N ASP A 63 -8.45 -3.42 -5.47
CA ASP A 63 -7.42 -2.75 -4.68
C ASP A 63 -7.64 -1.22 -4.69
N VAL A 64 -7.42 -0.57 -3.56
CA VAL A 64 -7.49 0.90 -3.43
C VAL A 64 -6.11 1.44 -3.05
N TYR A 65 -5.58 2.35 -3.87
CA TYR A 65 -4.31 3.02 -3.62
C TYR A 65 -4.51 4.52 -3.50
N HIS A 66 -3.87 5.13 -2.49
CA HIS A 66 -3.91 6.57 -2.28
C HIS A 66 -2.59 7.09 -1.75
N ASN A 67 -2.41 8.41 -1.83
CA ASN A 67 -1.27 9.11 -1.28
C ASN A 67 -1.61 9.96 -0.05
N ALA A 68 -2.82 9.83 0.50
CA ALA A 68 -3.20 10.52 1.71
C ALA A 68 -2.34 10.05 2.90
N GLU A 69 -1.79 11.01 3.64
CA GLU A 69 -1.09 10.80 4.90
C GLU A 69 -2.02 11.24 6.04
N PHE A 70 -2.49 10.26 6.81
CA PHE A 70 -3.43 10.48 7.90
C PHE A 70 -2.77 11.15 9.12
N PRO A 71 -3.53 11.87 9.95
CA PRO A 71 -3.03 12.44 11.20
C PRO A 71 -2.41 11.38 12.11
N GLU A 72 -1.41 11.77 12.89
CA GLU A 72 -0.79 10.89 13.89
C GLU A 72 -1.83 10.38 14.90
N GLY A 73 -1.87 9.07 15.13
CA GLY A 73 -2.84 8.44 16.03
C GLY A 73 -4.23 8.20 15.43
N TRP A 74 -4.39 8.37 14.11
CA TRP A 74 -5.59 7.92 13.40
C TRP A 74 -5.65 6.38 13.39
N GLU A 75 -6.76 5.81 13.85
CA GLU A 75 -7.05 4.39 13.69
C GLU A 75 -7.72 4.18 12.33
N GLU A 76 -6.97 3.61 11.40
CA GLU A 76 -7.45 3.14 10.09
C GLU A 76 -8.25 1.83 10.23
#